data_AF-A0A9D7PUA5-F1
#
_entry.id   AF-A0A9D7PUA5-F1
#
_cell.length_a   1.000
_cell.length_b   1.000
_cell.length_c   1.000
_cell.angle_alpha   90.00
_cell.angle_beta   90.00
_cell.angle_gamma   90.00
#
_symmetry.space_group_name_H-M   'P 1'
#
loop_
_entity.id
_entity.type
_entity.pdbx_description
1 polymer ?
#
loop_
_entity_poly.entity_id
_entity_poly.type
_entity_poly.pdbx_seq_one_letter_code
_entity_poly.pdbx_strand_id
1 'polypeptide(L)'
;MLLVAAVILGAAIGFFAARQFGGLDYTYDFGDCIKKCDALPQIADLRTERDACMAAVPGPNLTVCQHVPPNNQAACIERELKLYNEKTKPCRDAYDLGIDKLNDCTSECKKLIIDRFAQK
;
A
#
# COMPACT_ATOMS: atom_id res chain seq x y z
N MET A 1 -55.22 8.48 4.57
CA MET A 1 -54.46 7.49 3.76
C MET A 1 -53.78 8.16 2.54
N LEU A 2 -53.05 9.28 2.73
CA LEU A 2 -52.39 10.03 1.64
C LEU A 2 -50.85 9.97 1.69
N LEU A 3 -50.28 9.58 2.83
CA LEU A 3 -48.82 9.57 3.04
C LEU A 3 -48.11 8.39 2.37
N VAL A 4 -48.78 7.25 2.21
CA VAL A 4 -48.17 6.01 1.66
C VAL A 4 -47.98 6.11 0.14
N ALA A 5 -48.88 6.80 -0.57
CA ALA A 5 -48.78 6.97 -2.02
C ALA A 5 -47.58 7.84 -2.45
N ALA A 6 -47.23 8.85 -1.66
CA ALA A 6 -46.09 9.73 -1.93
C ALA A 6 -44.74 9.01 -1.82
N VAL A 7 -44.63 8.05 -0.89
CA VAL A 7 -43.40 7.25 -0.70
C VAL A 7 -43.18 6.31 -1.90
N ILE A 8 -44.24 5.70 -2.41
CA ILE A 8 -44.16 4.80 -3.58
C ILE A 8 -43.83 5.59 -4.85
N LEU A 9 -44.41 6.78 -5.02
CA LEU A 9 -44.13 7.65 -6.17
C LEU A 9 -42.69 8.19 -6.14
N GLY A 10 -42.19 8.58 -4.96
CA GLY A 10 -40.80 9.02 -4.77
C GLY A 10 -39.78 7.92 -5.06
N ALA A 11 -40.06 6.68 -4.63
CA ALA A 11 -39.21 5.53 -4.91
C ALA A 11 -39.21 5.15 -6.40
N ALA A 12 -40.36 5.24 -7.08
CA ALA A 12 -40.46 4.97 -8.51
C ALA A 12 -39.70 6.02 -9.35
N ILE A 13 -39.79 7.31 -8.99
CA ILE A 13 -39.05 8.38 -9.68
C ILE A 13 -37.55 8.28 -9.41
N GLY A 14 -37.13 7.95 -8.19
CA GLY A 14 -35.72 7.67 -7.87
C GLY A 14 -35.14 6.48 -8.63
N PHE A 15 -35.91 5.42 -8.80
CA PHE A 15 -35.51 4.23 -9.56
C PHE A 15 -35.51 4.46 -11.09
N PHE A 16 -36.40 5.31 -11.59
CA PHE A 16 -36.44 5.70 -13.02
C PHE A 16 -35.32 6.70 -13.36
N ALA A 17 -34.98 7.62 -12.45
CA ALA A 17 -33.81 8.49 -12.57
C ALA A 17 -32.50 7.69 -12.59
N ALA A 18 -32.38 6.63 -11.77
CA ALA A 18 -31.25 5.71 -11.81
C ALA A 18 -31.16 4.88 -13.11
N ARG A 19 -32.24 4.79 -13.91
CA ARG A 19 -32.26 4.06 -15.18
C ARG A 19 -32.10 4.95 -16.42
N GLN A 20 -32.44 6.24 -16.38
CA GLN A 20 -32.32 7.15 -17.52
C GLN A 20 -30.97 7.86 -17.63
N PHE A 21 -30.24 8.03 -16.52
CA PHE A 21 -28.85 8.52 -16.56
C PHE A 21 -27.91 7.33 -16.57
N GLY A 22 -27.20 7.14 -17.69
CA GLY A 22 -26.25 6.06 -17.88
C GLY A 22 -25.35 5.84 -16.67
N GLY A 23 -25.39 4.63 -16.12
CA GLY A 23 -24.57 4.18 -14.99
C GLY A 23 -23.70 2.95 -15.27
N LEU A 24 -23.67 2.43 -16.50
CA LEU A 24 -23.10 1.10 -16.78
C LEU A 24 -21.62 1.04 -17.21
N ASP A 25 -21.01 2.12 -17.72
CA ASP A 25 -19.57 2.13 -18.05
C ASP A 25 -18.69 2.80 -16.98
N TYR A 26 -19.24 3.73 -16.20
CA TYR A 26 -18.49 4.65 -15.32
C TYR A 26 -18.19 4.08 -13.93
N THR A 27 -19.02 3.14 -13.45
CA THR A 27 -18.77 2.41 -12.20
C THR A 27 -17.69 1.33 -12.38
N TYR A 28 -17.50 0.88 -13.62
CA TYR A 28 -16.52 -0.14 -13.97
C TYR A 28 -15.08 0.38 -13.80
N ASP A 29 -14.74 1.54 -14.38
CA ASP A 29 -13.37 2.10 -14.30
C ASP A 29 -12.91 2.41 -12.85
N PHE A 30 -13.81 2.92 -12.02
CA PHE A 30 -13.51 3.22 -10.62
C PHE A 30 -13.38 1.95 -9.77
N GLY A 31 -14.36 1.04 -9.91
CA GLY A 31 -14.34 -0.24 -9.22
C GLY A 31 -13.10 -1.07 -9.59
N ASP A 32 -12.66 -0.99 -10.85
CA ASP A 32 -11.48 -1.69 -11.33
C ASP A 32 -10.17 -1.02 -10.87
N CYS A 33 -10.13 0.31 -10.74
CA CYS A 33 -8.98 1.00 -10.14
C CYS A 33 -8.80 0.58 -8.68
N ILE A 34 -9.88 0.62 -7.88
CA ILE A 34 -9.83 0.20 -6.47
C ILE A 34 -9.48 -1.27 -6.33
N LYS A 35 -10.11 -2.17 -7.10
CA LYS A 35 -9.78 -3.61 -7.05
C LYS A 35 -8.31 -3.89 -7.38
N LYS A 36 -7.72 -3.12 -8.30
CA LYS A 36 -6.28 -3.25 -8.64
C LYS A 36 -5.40 -2.78 -7.49
N CYS A 37 -5.72 -1.68 -6.82
CA CYS A 37 -4.96 -1.23 -5.66
C CYS A 37 -5.16 -2.13 -4.44
N ASP A 38 -6.37 -2.66 -4.23
CA ASP A 38 -6.65 -3.62 -3.15
C ASP A 38 -5.96 -4.97 -3.37
N ALA A 39 -5.66 -5.32 -4.63
CA ALA A 39 -4.85 -6.47 -4.98
C ALA A 39 -3.35 -6.26 -4.73
N LEU A 40 -2.90 -5.02 -4.47
CA LEU A 40 -1.54 -4.78 -3.98
C LEU A 40 -1.44 -5.19 -2.50
N PRO A 41 -0.29 -5.71 -2.06
CA PRO A 41 -0.07 -6.02 -0.65
C PRO A 41 -0.34 -4.80 0.23
N GLN A 42 -1.08 -5.00 1.32
CA GLN A 42 -1.34 -3.92 2.25
C GLN A 42 -0.05 -3.55 2.98
N ILE A 43 0.05 -2.31 3.48
CA ILE A 43 1.23 -1.83 4.23
C ILE A 43 1.59 -2.77 5.40
N ALA A 44 0.58 -3.35 6.06
CA ALA A 44 0.78 -4.30 7.15
C ALA A 44 1.46 -5.60 6.66
N ASP A 45 1.06 -6.11 5.50
CA ASP A 45 1.63 -7.31 4.89
C ASP A 45 3.06 -7.04 4.44
N LEU A 46 3.31 -5.92 3.77
CA LEU A 46 4.66 -5.49 3.36
C LEU A 46 5.61 -5.37 4.55
N ARG A 47 5.16 -4.82 5.68
CA ARG A 47 5.97 -4.75 6.91
C ARG A 47 6.28 -6.14 7.46
N THR A 48 5.27 -7.01 7.48
CA THR A 48 5.43 -8.39 7.96
C THR A 48 6.44 -9.16 7.10
N GLU A 49 6.34 -9.03 5.77
CA GLU A 49 7.28 -9.64 4.83
C GLU A 49 8.70 -9.08 4.98
N ARG A 50 8.84 -7.76 5.15
CA ARG A 50 10.12 -7.12 5.42
C ARG A 50 10.74 -7.66 6.70
N ASP A 51 9.97 -7.72 7.78
CA ASP A 51 10.47 -8.14 9.09
C ASP A 51 10.84 -9.63 9.06
N ALA A 52 10.06 -10.47 8.37
CA ALA A 52 10.41 -11.87 8.10
C ALA A 52 11.70 -12.00 7.28
N CYS A 53 11.87 -11.18 6.25
CA CYS A 53 13.10 -11.13 5.45
C CYS A 53 14.30 -10.72 6.30
N MET A 54 14.16 -9.67 7.12
CA MET A 54 15.24 -9.21 8.01
C MET A 54 15.59 -10.25 9.08
N ALA A 55 14.59 -10.98 9.62
CA ALA A 55 14.82 -12.05 10.58
C ALA A 55 15.57 -13.26 9.99
N ALA A 56 15.42 -13.50 8.68
CA ALA A 56 16.18 -14.52 7.96
C ALA A 56 17.65 -14.11 7.69
N VAL A 57 17.98 -12.81 7.78
CA VAL A 57 19.36 -12.35 7.65
C VAL A 57 20.10 -12.60 8.97
N PRO A 58 21.24 -13.33 8.96
CA PRO A 58 22.06 -13.49 10.15
C PRO A 58 22.46 -12.13 10.71
N GLY A 59 22.20 -11.90 12.00
CA GLY A 59 22.57 -10.68 12.69
C GLY A 59 24.07 -10.39 12.65
N PRO A 60 24.50 -9.15 12.99
CA PRO A 60 25.92 -8.81 13.02
C PRO A 60 26.65 -9.71 14.02
N ASN A 61 27.73 -10.35 13.59
CA ASN A 61 28.46 -11.28 14.44
C ASN A 61 29.45 -10.52 15.34
N LEU A 62 28.94 -9.75 16.31
CA LEU A 62 29.77 -8.92 17.19
C LEU A 62 30.72 -9.75 18.07
N THR A 63 30.44 -11.04 18.27
CA THR A 63 31.33 -11.94 19.03
C THR A 63 32.70 -12.10 18.36
N VAL A 64 32.79 -11.98 17.02
CA VAL A 64 34.06 -12.01 16.31
C VAL A 64 34.98 -10.86 16.71
N CYS A 65 34.40 -9.71 17.08
CA CYS A 65 35.16 -8.52 17.45
C CYS A 65 35.69 -8.57 18.88
N GLN A 66 35.20 -9.49 19.73
CA GLN A 66 35.69 -9.64 21.11
C GLN A 66 37.12 -10.21 21.16
N HIS A 67 37.55 -10.90 20.11
CA HIS A 67 38.90 -11.45 19.99
C HIS A 67 39.89 -10.49 19.31
N VAL A 68 39.44 -9.31 18.89
CA VAL A 68 40.27 -8.29 18.24
C VAL A 68 40.95 -7.42 19.30
N PRO A 69 42.23 -7.03 19.11
CA PRO A 69 42.91 -6.09 20.02
C PRO A 69 42.12 -4.80 20.25
N PRO A 70 42.15 -4.20 21.46
CA PRO A 70 41.28 -3.08 21.83
C PRO A 70 41.34 -1.87 20.89
N ASN A 71 42.51 -1.57 20.35
CA ASN A 71 42.73 -0.49 19.39
C ASN A 71 42.05 -0.72 18.02
N ASN A 72 41.64 -1.95 17.72
CA ASN A 72 41.03 -2.35 16.45
C ASN A 72 39.56 -2.81 16.59
N GLN A 73 39.01 -2.85 17.81
CA GLN A 73 37.65 -3.33 18.04
C GLN A 73 36.59 -2.45 17.37
N ALA A 74 36.74 -1.12 17.45
CA ALA A 74 35.79 -0.18 16.83
C ALA A 74 35.69 -0.40 15.30
N ALA A 75 36.84 -0.57 14.63
CA ALA A 75 36.89 -0.85 13.19
C ALA A 75 36.27 -2.20 12.83
N CYS A 76 36.42 -3.22 13.68
CA CYS A 76 35.75 -4.51 13.51
C CYS A 76 34.23 -4.38 13.59
N ILE A 77 33.73 -3.70 14.64
CA ILE A 77 32.28 -3.51 14.85
C ILE A 77 31.67 -2.78 13.66
N GLU A 78 32.31 -1.70 13.20
CA GLU A 78 31.84 -0.93 12.04
C GLU A 78 31.75 -1.81 10.78
N ARG A 79 32.75 -2.66 10.53
CA ARG A 79 32.74 -3.59 9.41
C ARG A 79 31.59 -4.60 9.49
N GLU A 80 31.37 -5.23 10.63
CA GLU A 80 30.30 -6.22 10.79
C GLU A 80 28.92 -5.59 10.66
N LEU A 81 28.73 -4.37 11.19
CA LEU A 81 27.50 -3.60 11.01
C LEU A 81 27.28 -3.23 9.54
N LYS A 82 28.34 -2.82 8.83
CA LYS A 82 28.27 -2.55 7.40
C LYS A 82 27.85 -3.78 6.61
N LEU A 83 28.48 -4.93 6.88
CA LEU A 83 28.13 -6.21 6.24
C LEU A 83 26.67 -6.61 6.50
N TYR A 84 26.18 -6.43 7.73
CA TYR A 84 24.78 -6.69 8.05
C TYR A 84 23.83 -5.73 7.29
N ASN A 85 24.17 -4.44 7.22
CA ASN A 85 23.38 -3.46 6.49
C ASN A 85 23.32 -3.76 5.00
N GLU A 86 24.45 -4.18 4.40
CA GLU A 86 24.51 -4.62 3.00
C GLU A 86 23.61 -5.84 2.76
N LYS A 87 23.64 -6.83 3.66
CA LYS A 87 22.79 -8.03 3.56
C LYS A 87 21.30 -7.75 3.75
N THR A 88 20.94 -6.79 4.58
CA THR A 88 19.53 -6.41 4.85
C THR A 88 18.98 -5.40 3.86
N LYS A 89 19.83 -4.77 3.03
CA LYS A 89 19.42 -3.77 2.03
C LYS A 89 18.34 -4.29 1.07
N PRO A 90 18.44 -5.50 0.49
CA PRO A 90 17.42 -6.00 -0.43
C PRO A 90 16.02 -6.10 0.20
N CYS A 91 15.93 -6.45 1.48
CA CYS A 91 14.65 -6.52 2.20
C CYS A 91 14.00 -5.13 2.32
N ARG A 92 14.82 -4.08 2.57
CA ARG A 92 14.34 -2.69 2.67
C ARG A 92 13.93 -2.15 1.30
N ASP A 93 14.80 -2.33 0.30
CA ASP A 93 14.55 -1.85 -1.06
C ASP A 93 13.26 -2.48 -1.65
N ALA A 94 13.01 -3.77 -1.37
CA ALA A 94 11.78 -4.45 -1.81
C ALA A 94 10.53 -3.90 -1.10
N TYR A 95 10.63 -3.62 0.20
CA TYR A 95 9.55 -2.99 0.97
C TYR A 95 9.23 -1.58 0.45
N ASP A 96 10.26 -0.75 0.24
CA ASP A 96 10.10 0.62 -0.25
C ASP A 96 9.46 0.62 -1.64
N LEU A 97 9.90 -0.25 -2.55
CA LEU A 97 9.28 -0.43 -3.86
C LEU A 97 7.81 -0.84 -3.76
N GLY A 98 7.45 -1.70 -2.81
CA GLY A 98 6.07 -2.09 -2.56
C GLY A 98 5.20 -0.92 -2.09
N ILE A 99 5.73 -0.10 -1.19
CA ILE A 99 5.06 1.11 -0.68
C ILE A 99 4.89 2.14 -1.80
N ASP A 100 5.90 2.36 -2.62
CA ASP A 100 5.83 3.31 -3.74
C ASP A 100 4.73 2.90 -4.74
N LYS A 101 4.67 1.62 -5.12
CA LYS A 101 3.60 1.11 -5.98
C LYS A 101 2.20 1.30 -5.39
N LEU A 102 2.05 1.09 -4.08
CA LEU A 102 0.78 1.30 -3.40
C LEU A 102 0.39 2.80 -3.39
N ASN A 103 1.35 3.68 -3.13
CA ASN A 103 1.14 5.13 -3.16
C ASN A 103 0.83 5.65 -4.57
N ASP A 104 1.53 5.16 -5.58
CA ASP A 104 1.29 5.51 -6.98
C ASP A 104 -0.12 5.08 -7.41
N CYS A 105 -0.49 3.83 -7.11
CA CYS A 105 -1.83 3.30 -7.42
C CYS A 105 -2.93 4.14 -6.74
N THR A 106 -2.78 4.42 -5.44
CA THR A 106 -3.77 5.22 -4.69
C THR A 106 -3.83 6.67 -5.17
N SER A 107 -2.71 7.26 -5.58
CA SER A 107 -2.63 8.58 -6.19
C SER A 107 -3.34 8.63 -7.55
N GLU A 108 -3.11 7.64 -8.42
CA GLU A 108 -3.80 7.51 -9.71
C GLU A 108 -5.32 7.40 -9.54
N CYS A 109 -5.78 6.52 -8.64
CA CYS A 109 -7.22 6.41 -8.36
C CYS A 109 -7.77 7.72 -7.76
N LYS A 110 -7.03 8.39 -6.87
CA LYS A 110 -7.47 9.68 -6.31
C LYS A 110 -7.58 10.77 -7.38
N LYS A 111 -6.64 10.83 -8.31
CA LYS A 111 -6.68 11.77 -9.43
C LYS A 111 -7.92 11.56 -10.31
N LEU A 112 -8.24 10.29 -10.63
CA LEU A 112 -9.46 9.94 -11.36
C LEU A 112 -10.73 10.42 -10.66
N ILE A 113 -10.77 10.41 -9.32
CA ILE A 113 -11.89 10.94 -8.55
C ILE A 113 -11.97 12.47 -8.69
N ILE A 114 -10.85 13.19 -8.47
CA ILE A 114 -10.82 14.66 -8.45
C ILE A 114 -11.15 15.24 -9.83
N ASP A 115 -10.53 14.74 -10.89
CA ASP A 115 -10.75 15.22 -12.27
C ASP A 115 -12.24 15.14 -12.66
N ARG A 116 -13.01 14.24 -12.03
CA ARG A 116 -14.44 14.07 -12.26
C ARG A 116 -15.32 15.01 -11.46
N PHE A 117 -14.94 15.34 -10.22
CA PHE A 117 -15.67 16.35 -9.45
C PHE A 117 -15.42 17.78 -9.96
N ALA A 118 -14.24 18.04 -10.55
CA ALA A 118 -13.90 19.33 -11.12
C ALA A 118 -14.57 19.61 -12.50
N GLN A 119 -15.15 18.59 -13.15
CA GLN A 119 -15.89 18.72 -14.42
C GLN A 119 -17.40 18.99 -14.24
N LYS A 120 -17.85 19.31 -13.02
CA LYS A 120 -19.22 19.78 -12.72
C LYS A 120 -19.23 21.28 -12.51
#